data_AF-K4IJ35-F1
#
_entry.id   AF-K4IJ35-F1
#
_cell.length_a   1.000
_cell.length_b   1.000
_cell.length_c   1.000
_cell.angle_alpha   90.00
_cell.angle_beta   90.00
_cell.angle_gamma   90.00
#
_symmetry.space_group_name_H-M   'P 1'
#
loop_
_entity.id
_entity.type
_entity.pdbx_description
1 polymer ?
#
loop_
_entity_poly.entity_id
_entity_poly.type
_entity_poly.pdbx_seq_one_letter_code
_entity_poly.pdbx_strand_id
1 'polypeptide(L)'
;MKRIFTIATVLLMTAMVWAQSPEKMSYQAVLRDANNALVATQAVGMQISILQGAATGTTVYVETQTPTTNANGLVSLEIGTGATSGDFSAIDWADDTYFIKTETDPMGGTSYTITGTTQLMSVPYALYAKTSGSSIPGPIGPQGDTGAQGIQGEIGLTGPANTTTTDAIQSELDATQTGAGLNLDGTYTTNANTNYINAATSLVDATQALDGQVRTNGDAIITSATAISTNANDIITNATDIGTANTNIATNVTDISDNTADITTANTSIGTNVTGISDNATAIATNVTDIATNFTGIATNVTRISDNATDIATNVTGISDNTTAIATNITGISDNVTDIATNASGIATNVTGISDNASGIGTNVTDITTNVSGISDNASAIATNVTGISDNASKTQNITATADNTSIVGPFTTDQTSFGNDQEYVTKKFVDDETLSLKFADIYAASQTNNSFAIGFEAGETPQGISSIALGTSAGKTTQGDAAIAVGQSAGSDNQGEDAIAVGQSAGRDNQGSSAIALGRFAGSSTQGEDAIALGVNAGSFSQGSSAIALGRFAGSSTQGEDAIALGVNAGSFSQGSSAIALGLFCLLAPPKEKTPIAIGNRSW
;
A
#
# COMPACT_ATOMS: atom_id res chain seq x y z
N MET A 1 -12.47 46.69 104.00
CA MET A 1 -11.76 47.11 102.78
C MET A 1 -12.09 46.26 101.55
N LYS A 2 -11.82 44.94 101.49
CA LYS A 2 -12.03 44.13 100.25
C LYS A 2 -13.43 44.25 99.61
N ARG A 3 -14.53 44.24 100.40
CA ARG A 3 -15.91 44.33 99.87
C ARG A 3 -16.29 45.68 99.25
N ILE A 4 -15.66 46.80 99.68
CA ILE A 4 -15.94 48.12 99.11
C ILE A 4 -15.27 48.26 97.73
N PHE A 5 -14.05 47.74 97.57
CA PHE A 5 -13.40 47.68 96.25
C PHE A 5 -14.21 46.84 95.26
N THR A 6 -14.69 45.64 95.64
CA THR A 6 -15.49 44.82 94.71
C THR A 6 -16.77 45.52 94.26
N ILE A 7 -17.47 46.22 95.16
CA ILE A 7 -18.69 46.97 94.81
C ILE A 7 -18.35 48.18 93.92
N ALA A 8 -17.28 48.92 94.23
CA ALA A 8 -16.84 50.06 93.41
C ALA A 8 -16.37 49.64 92.01
N THR A 9 -15.65 48.51 91.88
CA THR A 9 -15.21 47.99 90.58
C THR A 9 -16.39 47.49 89.73
N VAL A 10 -17.39 46.85 90.33
CA VAL A 10 -18.62 46.44 89.61
C VAL A 10 -19.43 47.66 89.17
N LEU A 11 -19.58 48.68 90.02
CA LEU A 11 -20.27 49.94 89.66
C LEU A 11 -19.52 50.79 88.61
N LEU A 12 -18.18 50.73 88.55
CA LEU A 12 -17.43 51.38 87.48
C LEU A 12 -17.55 50.63 86.15
N MET A 13 -17.63 49.29 86.15
CA MET A 13 -17.80 48.52 84.91
C MET A 13 -19.20 48.61 84.30
N THR A 14 -20.25 48.90 85.09
CA THR A 14 -21.62 49.07 84.56
C THR A 14 -21.91 50.47 84.02
N ALA A 15 -20.99 51.43 84.17
CA ALA A 15 -21.17 52.83 83.77
C ALA A 15 -20.62 53.17 82.36
N MET A 16 -20.04 52.21 81.64
CA MET A 16 -19.45 52.38 80.30
C MET A 16 -19.95 51.35 79.29
N VAL A 17 -21.24 51.03 79.32
CA VAL A 17 -21.93 50.36 78.20
C VAL A 17 -22.71 51.42 77.43
N TRP A 18 -22.03 52.15 76.55
CA TRP A 18 -22.71 52.83 75.47
C TRP A 18 -23.13 51.75 74.48
N ALA A 19 -24.44 51.56 74.31
CA ALA A 19 -24.97 50.74 73.22
C ALA A 19 -24.72 51.49 71.92
N GLN A 20 -23.54 51.29 71.31
CA GLN A 20 -23.30 51.73 69.94
C GLN A 20 -24.21 50.92 69.03
N SER A 21 -25.25 51.57 68.50
CA SER A 21 -25.95 51.07 67.32
C SER A 21 -24.90 50.90 66.21
N PRO A 22 -24.82 49.75 65.53
CA PRO A 22 -23.88 49.58 64.44
C PRO A 22 -24.07 50.69 63.39
N GLU A 23 -23.05 51.51 63.17
CA GLU A 23 -23.04 52.62 62.20
C GLU A 23 -22.84 52.10 60.77
N LYS A 24 -23.59 51.05 60.43
CA LYS A 24 -23.55 50.35 59.14
C LYS A 24 -24.83 49.57 58.91
N MET A 25 -25.16 49.28 57.66
CA MET A 25 -26.34 48.49 57.29
C MET A 25 -26.01 47.44 56.22
N SER A 26 -26.57 46.23 56.36
CA SER A 26 -26.41 45.17 55.36
C SER A 26 -27.16 45.53 54.07
N TYR A 27 -26.51 45.32 52.92
CA TYR A 27 -27.10 45.49 51.60
C TYR A 27 -26.77 44.29 50.71
N GLN A 28 -27.77 43.85 49.95
CA GLN A 28 -27.64 42.78 48.96
C GLN A 28 -28.32 43.17 47.66
N ALA A 29 -27.70 42.85 46.53
CA ALA A 29 -28.25 43.07 45.20
C ALA A 29 -27.81 41.95 44.24
N VAL A 30 -28.63 41.67 43.23
CA VAL A 30 -28.23 40.79 42.11
C VAL A 30 -27.84 41.67 40.93
N LEU A 31 -26.61 41.56 40.47
CA LEU A 31 -26.06 42.36 39.40
C LEU A 31 -26.28 41.70 38.04
N ARG A 32 -26.76 42.50 37.08
CA ARG A 32 -26.95 42.12 35.69
C ARG A 32 -26.33 43.15 34.76
N ASP A 33 -25.77 42.70 33.65
CA ASP A 33 -25.17 43.55 32.63
C ASP A 33 -26.22 44.14 31.67
N ALA A 34 -25.76 44.92 30.69
CA ALA A 34 -26.61 45.52 29.66
C ALA A 34 -27.31 44.50 28.74
N ASN A 35 -26.84 43.24 28.73
CA ASN A 35 -27.42 42.12 28.01
C ASN A 35 -28.36 41.28 28.90
N ASN A 36 -28.64 41.74 30.13
CA ASN A 36 -29.45 41.09 31.16
C ASN A 36 -28.85 39.77 31.71
N ALA A 37 -27.59 39.47 31.40
CA ALA A 37 -26.86 38.33 31.94
C ALA A 37 -26.37 38.63 33.37
N LEU A 38 -26.17 37.59 34.18
CA LEU A 38 -25.67 37.73 35.56
C LEU A 38 -24.18 38.09 35.55
N VAL A 39 -23.80 39.13 36.30
CA VAL A 39 -22.40 39.45 36.57
C VAL A 39 -21.93 38.51 37.70
N ALA A 40 -21.49 37.30 37.35
CA ALA A 40 -21.24 36.21 38.29
C ALA A 40 -19.74 35.96 38.54
N THR A 41 -19.39 35.63 39.79
CA THR A 41 -18.05 35.15 40.20
C THR A 41 -16.90 36.11 39.83
N GLN A 42 -17.12 37.43 39.87
CA GLN A 42 -16.10 38.43 39.58
C GLN A 42 -16.14 39.62 40.55
N ALA A 43 -15.00 40.31 40.69
CA ALA A 43 -14.92 41.55 41.45
C ALA A 43 -15.60 42.69 40.67
N VAL A 44 -16.44 43.46 41.35
CA VAL A 44 -17.19 44.59 40.79
C VAL A 44 -16.84 45.87 41.55
N GLY A 45 -16.78 46.99 40.85
CA GLY A 45 -16.55 48.30 41.48
C GLY A 45 -17.89 48.93 41.81
N MET A 46 -18.18 49.22 43.07
CA MET A 46 -19.44 49.81 43.50
C MET A 46 -19.22 51.16 44.18
N GLN A 47 -19.98 52.17 43.75
CA GLN A 47 -20.20 53.40 44.50
C GLN A 47 -21.61 53.37 45.08
N ILE A 48 -21.71 53.67 46.37
CA ILE A 48 -22.97 53.70 47.11
C ILE A 48 -23.15 55.13 47.63
N SER A 49 -24.28 55.75 47.30
CA SER A 49 -24.66 57.09 47.76
C SER A 49 -25.98 57.03 48.54
N ILE A 50 -26.07 57.79 49.63
CA ILE A 50 -27.33 58.07 50.33
C ILE A 50 -27.84 59.44 49.88
N LEU A 51 -29.07 59.49 49.36
CA LEU A 51 -29.75 60.70 48.91
C LEU A 51 -30.89 61.07 49.87
N GLN A 52 -31.06 62.36 50.17
CA GLN A 52 -32.11 62.87 51.05
C GLN A 52 -33.32 63.40 50.25
N GLY A 53 -34.53 63.13 50.74
CA GLY A 53 -35.82 63.67 50.30
C GLY A 53 -36.39 63.11 48.99
N ALA A 54 -35.53 62.72 48.03
CA ALA A 54 -35.95 62.16 46.76
C ALA A 54 -34.90 61.23 46.13
N ALA A 55 -35.34 60.40 45.18
CA ALA A 55 -34.46 59.55 44.36
C ALA A 55 -33.44 60.33 43.49
N THR A 56 -33.61 61.65 43.37
CA THR A 56 -32.64 62.58 42.75
C THR A 56 -32.28 63.73 43.69
N GLY A 57 -32.40 63.51 45.00
CA GLY A 57 -32.14 64.50 46.03
C GLY A 57 -30.66 64.70 46.35
N THR A 58 -30.37 65.49 47.37
CA THR A 58 -29.00 65.82 47.78
C THR A 58 -28.28 64.58 48.31
N THR A 59 -27.09 64.28 47.78
CA THR A 59 -26.22 63.25 48.35
C THR A 59 -25.69 63.69 49.70
N VAL A 60 -26.07 62.99 50.77
CA VAL A 60 -25.60 63.24 52.15
C VAL A 60 -24.42 62.35 52.54
N TYR A 61 -24.22 61.23 51.85
CA TYR A 61 -23.10 60.32 52.07
C TYR A 61 -22.73 59.58 50.79
N VAL A 62 -21.43 59.28 50.62
CA VAL A 62 -20.90 58.46 49.53
C VAL A 62 -19.73 57.60 50.01
N GLU A 63 -19.75 56.33 49.58
CA GLU A 63 -18.66 55.37 49.77
C GLU A 63 -18.38 54.58 48.49
N THR A 64 -17.21 53.95 48.43
CA THR A 64 -16.82 53.02 47.37
C THR A 64 -16.34 51.69 47.95
N GLN A 65 -16.72 50.59 47.31
CA GLN A 65 -16.35 49.22 47.69
C GLN A 65 -16.05 48.39 46.43
N THR A 66 -15.19 47.36 46.56
CA THR A 66 -14.89 46.40 45.48
C THR A 66 -15.27 44.96 45.86
N PRO A 67 -16.55 44.67 46.11
CA PRO A 67 -17.00 43.33 46.49
C PRO A 67 -16.94 42.34 45.32
N THR A 68 -17.03 41.04 45.61
CA THR A 68 -17.08 39.96 44.61
C THR A 68 -18.47 39.36 44.55
N THR A 69 -19.04 39.20 43.36
CA THR A 69 -20.33 38.53 43.16
C THR A 69 -20.20 37.01 43.27
N ASN A 70 -21.24 36.33 43.74
CA ASN A 70 -21.29 34.86 43.69
C ASN A 70 -21.82 34.34 42.33
N ALA A 71 -21.97 33.02 42.19
CA ALA A 71 -22.46 32.37 40.98
C ALA A 71 -23.88 32.81 40.54
N ASN A 72 -24.69 33.33 41.46
CA ASN A 72 -26.04 33.86 41.20
C ASN A 72 -26.03 35.37 40.89
N GLY A 73 -24.85 35.97 40.68
CA GLY A 73 -24.67 37.42 40.52
C GLY A 73 -24.97 38.24 41.79
N LEU A 74 -25.14 37.58 42.94
CA LEU A 74 -25.46 38.25 44.21
C LEU A 74 -24.19 38.88 44.79
N VAL A 75 -24.27 40.17 45.10
CA VAL A 75 -23.33 40.89 45.94
C VAL A 75 -23.91 41.06 47.35
N SER A 76 -23.05 40.99 48.37
CA SER A 76 -23.41 41.23 49.77
C SER A 76 -22.35 42.11 50.40
N LEU A 77 -22.76 43.26 50.95
CA LEU A 77 -21.86 44.26 51.52
C LEU A 77 -22.49 44.95 52.74
N GLU A 78 -21.68 45.65 53.52
CA GLU A 78 -22.13 46.50 54.63
C GLU A 78 -21.89 47.96 54.26
N ILE A 79 -22.96 48.72 54.04
CA ILE A 79 -22.88 50.16 53.78
C ILE A 79 -22.46 50.87 55.07
N GLY A 80 -21.48 51.76 55.00
CA GLY A 80 -20.85 52.38 56.18
C GLY A 80 -19.42 51.87 56.44
N THR A 81 -18.93 50.93 55.64
CA THR A 81 -17.60 50.30 55.81
C THR A 81 -16.66 50.48 54.61
N GLY A 82 -17.11 51.15 53.54
CA GLY A 82 -16.31 51.39 52.34
C GLY A 82 -15.27 52.51 52.49
N ALA A 83 -14.58 52.80 51.39
CA ALA A 83 -13.74 53.99 51.29
C ALA A 83 -14.64 55.22 51.04
N THR A 84 -14.75 56.10 52.03
CA THR A 84 -15.71 57.23 52.05
C THR A 84 -15.03 58.58 51.78
N SER A 85 -15.85 59.60 51.49
CA SER A 85 -15.47 61.01 51.66
C SER A 85 -16.32 61.75 52.70
N GLY A 86 -17.07 61.01 53.52
CA GLY A 86 -18.04 61.54 54.47
C GLY A 86 -18.23 60.64 55.69
N ASP A 87 -18.91 61.18 56.70
CA ASP A 87 -19.18 60.53 57.98
C ASP A 87 -20.59 59.92 57.99
N PHE A 88 -20.70 58.61 58.18
CA PHE A 88 -22.00 57.92 58.20
C PHE A 88 -22.79 58.18 59.50
N SER A 89 -22.09 58.49 60.60
CA SER A 89 -22.70 58.80 61.90
C SER A 89 -23.40 60.16 61.93
N ALA A 90 -23.04 61.05 61.00
CA ALA A 90 -23.57 62.41 60.89
C ALA A 90 -24.90 62.51 60.11
N ILE A 91 -25.43 61.40 59.59
CA ILE A 91 -26.71 61.37 58.86
C ILE A 91 -27.86 61.40 59.87
N ASP A 92 -28.66 62.47 59.87
CA ASP A 92 -29.88 62.55 60.69
C ASP A 92 -31.03 61.76 60.04
N TRP A 93 -31.06 60.45 60.30
CA TRP A 93 -32.08 59.53 59.79
C TRP A 93 -33.54 59.87 60.17
N ALA A 94 -33.79 60.91 60.97
CA ALA A 94 -35.13 61.39 61.32
C ALA A 94 -35.59 62.63 60.53
N ASP A 95 -34.70 63.32 59.82
CA ASP A 95 -34.97 64.62 59.16
C ASP A 95 -35.86 64.48 57.91
N ASP A 96 -35.59 63.50 57.05
CA ASP A 96 -36.37 63.25 55.82
C ASP A 96 -36.40 61.74 55.45
N THR A 97 -37.02 61.41 54.33
CA THR A 97 -36.86 60.13 53.64
C THR A 97 -35.49 60.01 52.98
N TYR A 98 -34.93 58.80 52.96
CA TYR A 98 -33.61 58.53 52.37
C TYR A 98 -33.69 57.47 51.26
N PHE A 99 -32.77 57.55 50.31
CA PHE A 99 -32.67 56.63 49.17
C PHE A 99 -31.23 56.12 49.06
N ILE A 100 -31.05 54.81 48.84
CA ILE A 100 -29.77 54.26 48.40
C ILE A 100 -29.72 54.36 46.89
N LYS A 101 -28.72 55.06 46.36
CA LYS A 101 -28.29 55.00 44.97
C LYS A 101 -27.06 54.10 44.88
N THR A 102 -27.09 53.10 44.01
CA THR A 102 -25.95 52.24 43.70
C THR A 102 -25.51 52.46 42.26
N GLU A 103 -24.21 52.58 42.07
CA GLU A 103 -23.55 52.74 40.78
C GLU A 103 -22.46 51.65 40.69
N THR A 104 -22.42 50.91 39.59
CA THR A 104 -21.61 49.68 39.51
C THR A 104 -20.90 49.53 38.16
N ASP A 105 -19.59 49.30 38.23
CA ASP A 105 -18.71 48.92 37.14
C ASP A 105 -18.53 47.38 37.22
N PRO A 106 -19.08 46.61 36.27
CA PRO A 106 -18.99 45.16 36.30
C PRO A 106 -17.54 44.67 36.15
N MET A 107 -16.60 45.48 35.64
CA MET A 107 -15.19 45.11 35.44
C MET A 107 -14.30 45.42 36.66
N GLY A 108 -14.85 45.88 37.78
CA GLY A 108 -14.08 46.16 39.00
C GLY A 108 -13.47 47.57 39.08
N GLY A 109 -13.71 48.43 38.09
CA GLY A 109 -13.15 49.77 38.01
C GLY A 109 -14.07 50.88 38.57
N THR A 110 -13.93 52.08 38.01
CA THR A 110 -14.72 53.28 38.35
C THR A 110 -15.61 53.76 37.20
N SER A 111 -15.74 52.97 36.13
CA SER A 111 -16.61 53.27 34.98
C SER A 111 -18.01 52.70 35.23
N TYR A 112 -18.76 53.33 36.14
CA TYR A 112 -20.05 52.84 36.56
C TYR A 112 -21.08 52.86 35.42
N THR A 113 -21.55 51.69 34.98
CA THR A 113 -22.51 51.53 33.87
C THR A 113 -23.87 51.01 34.31
N ILE A 114 -23.95 50.36 35.48
CA ILE A 114 -25.19 49.85 36.07
C ILE A 114 -25.57 50.82 37.19
N THR A 115 -26.80 51.34 37.17
CA THR A 115 -27.29 52.29 38.20
C THR A 115 -28.67 51.88 38.71
N GLY A 116 -28.85 51.89 40.03
CA GLY A 116 -30.14 51.69 40.70
C GLY A 116 -30.38 52.75 41.77
N THR A 117 -31.64 53.01 42.11
CA THR A 117 -31.99 53.87 43.24
C THR A 117 -33.27 53.37 43.92
N THR A 118 -33.19 53.13 45.22
CA THR A 118 -34.26 52.50 46.01
C THR A 118 -34.47 53.29 47.30
N GLN A 119 -35.73 53.52 47.67
CA GLN A 119 -36.06 54.18 48.94
C GLN A 119 -35.75 53.28 50.14
N LEU A 120 -35.17 53.86 51.19
CA LEU A 120 -35.02 53.22 52.49
C LEU A 120 -36.35 53.25 53.23
N MET A 121 -36.88 52.06 53.54
CA MET A 121 -38.13 51.89 54.28
C MET A 121 -37.83 51.51 55.73
N SER A 122 -38.42 52.22 56.69
CA SER A 122 -38.28 51.92 58.11
C SER A 122 -38.92 50.57 58.48
N VAL A 123 -38.20 49.71 59.20
CA VAL A 123 -38.76 48.47 59.76
C VAL A 123 -39.77 48.78 60.89
N PRO A 124 -40.77 47.92 61.17
CA PRO A 124 -41.84 48.21 62.13
C PRO A 124 -41.37 48.59 63.54
N TYR A 125 -40.23 48.04 64.00
CA TYR A 125 -39.65 48.35 65.31
C TYR A 125 -39.02 49.75 65.37
N ALA A 126 -38.54 50.28 64.24
CA ALA A 126 -38.00 51.65 64.16
C ALA A 126 -39.12 52.70 64.22
N LEU A 127 -40.34 52.35 63.77
CA LEU A 127 -41.51 53.24 63.85
C LEU A 127 -41.91 53.54 65.31
N TYR A 128 -41.65 52.63 66.24
CA TYR A 128 -41.95 52.77 67.67
C TYR A 128 -40.96 53.68 68.40
N ALA A 129 -39.73 53.84 67.88
CA ALA A 129 -38.71 54.73 68.44
C ALA A 129 -39.08 56.22 68.28
N LYS A 130 -39.96 56.56 67.33
CA LYS A 130 -40.45 57.93 67.06
C LYS A 130 -41.24 58.55 68.22
N THR A 131 -41.63 57.76 69.22
CA THR A 131 -42.45 58.20 70.38
C THR A 131 -41.77 58.08 71.75
N SER A 132 -40.49 57.70 71.81
CA SER A 132 -39.81 57.35 73.09
C SER A 132 -38.68 58.31 73.50
N GLY A 133 -38.66 59.53 72.97
CA GLY A 133 -37.56 60.51 73.14
C GLY A 133 -37.89 61.78 73.93
N SER A 134 -38.90 61.81 74.81
CA SER A 134 -39.24 63.01 75.59
C SER A 134 -38.69 62.98 77.02
N SER A 135 -37.65 63.76 77.28
CA SER A 135 -36.89 63.81 78.53
C SER A 135 -37.26 65.00 79.44
N ILE A 136 -38.51 65.06 79.94
CA ILE A 136 -38.95 66.09 80.90
C ILE A 136 -39.63 65.45 82.14
N PRO A 137 -39.06 65.58 83.35
CA PRO A 137 -39.69 65.10 84.59
C PRO A 137 -40.84 66.00 85.07
N GLY A 138 -41.95 65.39 85.51
CA GLY A 138 -43.03 66.04 86.28
C GLY A 138 -42.82 65.93 87.80
N PRO A 139 -43.29 66.88 88.62
CA PRO A 139 -42.93 66.99 90.04
C PRO A 139 -43.68 66.03 90.99
N ILE A 140 -43.08 65.79 92.16
CA ILE A 140 -43.59 64.97 93.27
C ILE A 140 -44.78 65.63 93.98
N GLY A 141 -45.78 64.82 94.36
CA GLY A 141 -46.87 65.17 95.28
C GLY A 141 -46.96 64.16 96.46
N PRO A 142 -47.52 64.55 97.62
CA PRO A 142 -47.26 63.86 98.90
C PRO A 142 -48.16 62.66 99.23
N GLN A 143 -47.68 61.87 100.22
CA GLN A 143 -48.29 60.68 100.81
C GLN A 143 -49.56 60.98 101.64
N GLY A 144 -50.50 60.01 101.73
CA GLY A 144 -51.67 60.02 102.61
C GLY A 144 -52.03 58.60 103.11
N ASP A 145 -52.74 58.51 104.23
CA ASP A 145 -52.62 57.40 105.20
C ASP A 145 -53.59 56.20 105.08
N THR A 146 -53.24 55.14 105.82
CA THR A 146 -53.94 53.85 105.95
C THR A 146 -55.06 53.84 107.01
N GLY A 147 -56.19 53.18 106.72
CA GLY A 147 -57.15 52.68 107.73
C GLY A 147 -58.41 52.10 107.08
N ALA A 148 -59.22 51.25 107.73
CA ALA A 148 -59.03 50.40 108.90
C ALA A 148 -60.04 49.22 108.83
N GLN A 149 -59.79 48.11 109.52
CA GLN A 149 -60.59 46.88 109.41
C GLN A 149 -61.89 46.92 110.26
N GLY A 150 -63.01 46.50 109.68
CA GLY A 150 -64.33 46.44 110.35
C GLY A 150 -64.63 45.09 111.02
N ILE A 151 -65.41 45.11 112.10
CA ILE A 151 -65.53 44.03 113.10
C ILE A 151 -66.83 43.20 113.02
N GLN A 152 -66.75 41.99 113.56
CA GLN A 152 -67.86 41.03 113.76
C GLN A 152 -68.79 41.45 114.91
N GLY A 153 -70.11 41.23 114.76
CA GLY A 153 -71.16 41.53 115.74
C GLY A 153 -71.94 40.29 116.22
N GLU A 154 -72.66 40.42 117.34
CA GLU A 154 -73.03 39.32 118.24
C GLU A 154 -74.34 38.57 117.96
N ILE A 155 -74.48 37.40 118.59
CA ILE A 155 -75.70 36.57 118.67
C ILE A 155 -76.63 37.12 119.76
N GLY A 156 -77.92 37.33 119.47
CA GLY A 156 -78.90 37.78 120.46
C GLY A 156 -80.33 37.27 120.24
N LEU A 157 -80.73 36.31 121.08
CA LEU A 157 -82.09 35.95 121.57
C LEU A 157 -83.28 35.75 120.59
N THR A 158 -84.13 34.78 120.95
CA THR A 158 -85.26 34.29 120.15
C THR A 158 -86.58 35.04 120.33
N GLY A 159 -87.26 35.30 119.21
CA GLY A 159 -88.70 35.59 119.09
C GLY A 159 -89.01 36.81 118.20
N PRO A 160 -90.19 36.90 117.56
CA PRO A 160 -91.26 35.92 117.35
C PRO A 160 -91.16 35.26 115.95
N ALA A 161 -92.26 34.71 115.41
CA ALA A 161 -92.29 34.11 114.07
C ALA A 161 -91.93 35.14 112.98
N ASN A 162 -90.86 34.86 112.21
CA ASN A 162 -90.26 35.78 111.24
C ASN A 162 -90.68 35.44 109.80
N THR A 163 -91.73 36.09 109.30
CA THR A 163 -92.17 35.96 107.90
C THR A 163 -91.21 36.61 106.92
N THR A 164 -90.53 37.70 107.31
CA THR A 164 -89.58 38.44 106.48
C THR A 164 -88.38 37.62 106.00
N THR A 165 -87.92 36.62 106.78
CA THR A 165 -86.92 35.66 106.28
C THR A 165 -87.48 34.70 105.23
N THR A 166 -88.77 34.33 105.33
CA THR A 166 -89.44 33.47 104.35
C THR A 166 -89.68 34.22 103.04
N ASP A 167 -90.06 35.50 103.10
CA ASP A 167 -90.26 36.35 101.93
C ASP A 167 -88.93 36.61 101.18
N ALA A 168 -87.82 36.80 101.91
CA ALA A 168 -86.49 36.91 101.33
C ALA A 168 -86.05 35.62 100.62
N ILE A 169 -86.23 34.46 101.27
CA ILE A 169 -85.94 33.13 100.68
C ILE A 169 -86.83 32.88 99.46
N GLN A 170 -88.10 33.28 99.49
CA GLN A 170 -89.00 33.14 98.34
C GLN A 170 -88.56 34.04 97.18
N SER A 171 -88.18 35.29 97.45
CA SER A 171 -87.64 36.19 96.42
C SER A 171 -86.33 35.68 95.81
N GLU A 172 -85.47 35.03 96.60
CA GLU A 172 -84.26 34.36 96.08
C GLU A 172 -84.60 33.11 95.26
N LEU A 173 -85.61 32.34 95.67
CA LEU A 173 -86.11 31.17 94.94
C LEU A 173 -86.72 31.57 93.60
N ASP A 174 -87.59 32.57 93.57
CA ASP A 174 -88.25 33.07 92.35
C ASP A 174 -87.23 33.64 91.36
N ALA A 175 -86.22 34.37 91.87
CA ALA A 175 -85.12 34.88 91.06
C ALA A 175 -84.24 33.75 90.50
N THR A 176 -83.98 32.70 91.30
CA THR A 176 -83.21 31.52 90.88
C THR A 176 -83.97 30.69 89.84
N GLN A 177 -85.28 30.49 90.03
CA GLN A 177 -86.17 29.86 89.05
C GLN A 177 -86.16 30.63 87.72
N THR A 178 -86.38 31.94 87.78
CA THR A 178 -86.39 32.81 86.58
C THR A 178 -85.04 32.77 85.86
N GLY A 179 -83.92 32.86 86.59
CA GLY A 179 -82.56 32.76 86.04
C GLY A 179 -82.22 31.39 85.44
N ALA A 180 -82.84 30.32 85.96
CA ALA A 180 -82.75 28.97 85.41
C ALA A 180 -83.64 28.74 84.17
N GLY A 181 -84.54 29.69 83.84
CA GLY A 181 -85.53 29.51 82.78
C GLY A 181 -86.77 28.71 83.21
N LEU A 182 -87.07 28.69 84.51
CA LEU A 182 -88.32 28.15 85.07
C LEU A 182 -89.34 29.27 85.32
N ASN A 183 -90.60 28.93 85.17
CA ASN A 183 -91.72 29.71 85.69
C ASN A 183 -91.89 29.44 87.20
N LEU A 184 -92.70 30.29 87.87
CA LEU A 184 -92.99 30.18 89.32
C LEU A 184 -93.66 28.85 89.73
N ASP A 185 -94.26 28.12 88.78
CA ASP A 185 -94.84 26.79 88.99
C ASP A 185 -93.83 25.63 88.77
N GLY A 186 -92.57 25.95 88.46
CA GLY A 186 -91.50 25.00 88.17
C GLY A 186 -91.49 24.45 86.74
N THR A 187 -92.36 24.92 85.84
CA THR A 187 -92.32 24.53 84.41
C THR A 187 -91.19 25.25 83.67
N TYR A 188 -90.52 24.56 82.72
CA TYR A 188 -89.43 25.16 81.94
C TYR A 188 -89.95 25.95 80.74
N THR A 189 -89.38 27.13 80.52
CA THR A 189 -89.71 28.02 79.41
C THR A 189 -88.62 27.97 78.34
N THR A 190 -88.96 27.38 77.18
CA THR A 190 -88.10 27.23 76.01
C THR A 190 -87.60 28.58 75.49
N ASN A 191 -86.29 28.75 75.32
CA ASN A 191 -85.75 29.92 74.60
C ASN A 191 -85.69 29.65 73.09
N ALA A 192 -86.77 30.00 72.39
CA ALA A 192 -86.95 29.76 70.95
C ALA A 192 -85.93 30.50 70.05
N ASN A 193 -85.24 31.53 70.55
CA ASN A 193 -84.21 32.27 69.79
C ASN A 193 -82.84 31.56 69.79
N THR A 194 -82.73 30.40 70.43
CA THR A 194 -81.51 29.59 70.42
C THR A 194 -81.53 28.56 69.29
N ASN A 195 -80.35 28.04 68.94
CA ASN A 195 -80.16 27.01 67.93
C ASN A 195 -80.17 25.58 68.49
N TYR A 196 -79.87 25.40 69.79
CA TYR A 196 -79.69 24.07 70.38
C TYR A 196 -80.64 23.73 71.55
N ILE A 197 -81.24 24.73 72.22
CA ILE A 197 -82.17 24.51 73.35
C ILE A 197 -83.61 24.96 73.07
N ASN A 198 -83.92 25.34 71.83
CA ASN A 198 -85.25 25.82 71.41
C ASN A 198 -86.34 24.74 71.46
N ALA A 199 -85.97 23.45 71.47
CA ALA A 199 -86.86 22.30 71.60
C ALA A 199 -86.81 21.62 72.97
N ALA A 200 -86.06 22.17 73.94
CA ALA A 200 -85.88 21.56 75.26
C ALA A 200 -87.14 21.69 76.13
N THR A 201 -87.64 20.59 76.68
CA THR A 201 -88.85 20.58 77.54
C THR A 201 -88.57 20.75 79.04
N SER A 202 -87.30 20.77 79.43
CA SER A 202 -86.83 20.95 80.81
C SER A 202 -85.38 21.49 80.82
N LEU A 203 -84.89 21.96 81.97
CA LEU A 203 -83.45 22.27 82.13
C LEU A 203 -82.55 21.07 81.84
N VAL A 204 -83.01 19.85 82.14
CA VAL A 204 -82.26 18.63 81.87
C VAL A 204 -82.14 18.41 80.36
N ASP A 205 -83.23 18.61 79.61
CA ASP A 205 -83.20 18.50 78.15
C ASP A 205 -82.33 19.61 77.53
N ALA A 206 -82.39 20.84 78.07
CA ALA A 206 -81.60 21.97 77.59
C ALA A 206 -80.09 21.76 77.82
N THR A 207 -79.71 21.23 78.99
CA THR A 207 -78.31 20.90 79.30
C THR A 207 -77.82 19.70 78.49
N GLN A 208 -78.66 18.67 78.28
CA GLN A 208 -78.32 17.55 77.39
C GLN A 208 -78.14 17.97 75.93
N ALA A 209 -79.02 18.84 75.41
CA ALA A 209 -78.91 19.33 74.03
C ALA A 209 -77.68 20.24 73.83
N LEU A 210 -77.36 21.07 74.82
CA LEU A 210 -76.11 21.84 74.83
C LEU A 210 -74.87 20.93 74.86
N ASP A 211 -74.84 19.91 75.74
CA ASP A 211 -73.74 18.95 75.81
C ASP A 211 -73.57 18.16 74.50
N GLY A 212 -74.69 17.70 73.90
CA GLY A 212 -74.69 17.03 72.60
C GLY A 212 -74.13 17.90 71.47
N GLN A 213 -74.45 19.20 71.45
CA GLN A 213 -73.88 20.11 70.46
C GLN A 213 -72.40 20.44 70.74
N VAL A 214 -72.02 20.66 72.00
CA VAL A 214 -70.62 20.89 72.38
C VAL A 214 -69.76 19.71 71.96
N ARG A 215 -70.25 18.49 72.14
CA ARG A 215 -69.64 17.24 71.66
C ARG A 215 -69.52 17.21 70.14
N THR A 216 -70.62 17.49 69.42
CA THR A 216 -70.65 17.55 67.95
C THR A 216 -69.64 18.55 67.38
N ASN A 217 -69.55 19.74 67.98
CA ASN A 217 -68.56 20.75 67.61
C ASN A 217 -67.13 20.28 67.94
N GLY A 218 -66.93 19.62 69.08
CA GLY A 218 -65.66 19.00 69.47
C GLY A 218 -65.19 17.96 68.45
N ASP A 219 -66.05 17.02 68.06
CA ASP A 219 -65.76 15.98 67.07
C ASP A 219 -65.44 16.58 65.69
N ALA A 220 -66.15 17.63 65.27
CA ALA A 220 -65.88 18.36 64.04
C ALA A 220 -64.54 19.12 64.07
N ILE A 221 -64.20 19.73 65.21
CA ILE A 221 -62.89 20.38 65.44
C ILE A 221 -61.76 19.34 65.41
N ILE A 222 -61.92 18.19 66.06
CA ILE A 222 -60.96 17.09 66.04
C ILE A 222 -60.75 16.60 64.60
N THR A 223 -61.84 16.35 63.86
CA THR A 223 -61.78 15.92 62.45
C THR A 223 -61.04 16.93 61.58
N SER A 224 -61.32 18.24 61.77
CA SER A 224 -60.65 19.32 61.05
C SER A 224 -59.16 19.41 61.40
N ALA A 225 -58.80 19.24 62.68
CA ALA A 225 -57.42 19.21 63.14
C ALA A 225 -56.65 18.01 62.56
N THR A 226 -57.28 16.84 62.45
CA THR A 226 -56.70 15.67 61.76
C THR A 226 -56.43 15.97 60.29
N ALA A 227 -57.41 16.55 59.56
CA ALA A 227 -57.23 16.90 58.15
C ALA A 227 -56.13 17.95 57.92
N ILE A 228 -56.04 18.96 58.81
CA ILE A 228 -54.96 19.95 58.80
C ILE A 228 -53.59 19.28 59.03
N SER A 229 -53.51 18.32 59.95
CA SER A 229 -52.29 17.54 60.22
C SER A 229 -51.88 16.71 59.00
N THR A 230 -52.82 16.04 58.32
CA THR A 230 -52.56 15.32 57.07
C THR A 230 -52.03 16.26 55.99
N ASN A 231 -52.72 17.37 55.73
CA ASN A 231 -52.28 18.36 54.72
C ASN A 231 -50.89 18.95 55.05
N ALA A 232 -50.57 19.15 56.33
CA ALA A 232 -49.25 19.61 56.74
C ALA A 232 -48.16 18.58 56.43
N ASN A 233 -48.42 17.28 56.63
CA ASN A 233 -47.51 16.20 56.24
C ASN A 233 -47.35 16.13 54.71
N ASP A 234 -48.45 16.22 53.95
CA ASP A 234 -48.41 16.20 52.48
C ASP A 234 -47.60 17.38 51.92
N ILE A 235 -47.69 18.57 52.54
CA ILE A 235 -46.86 19.73 52.20
C ILE A 235 -45.37 19.46 52.46
N ILE A 236 -45.02 18.79 53.57
CA ILE A 236 -43.64 18.42 53.90
C ILE A 236 -43.09 17.40 52.88
N THR A 237 -43.89 16.41 52.49
CA THR A 237 -43.52 15.44 51.45
C THR A 237 -43.33 16.12 50.10
N ASN A 238 -44.28 16.95 49.65
CA ASN A 238 -44.16 17.71 48.40
C ASN A 238 -42.92 18.63 48.39
N ALA A 239 -42.60 19.28 49.51
CA ALA A 239 -41.39 20.10 49.64
C ALA A 239 -40.10 19.26 49.51
N THR A 240 -40.12 18.03 50.01
CA THR A 240 -39.00 17.08 49.88
C THR A 240 -38.84 16.62 48.43
N ASP A 241 -39.93 16.22 47.77
CA ASP A 241 -39.92 15.78 46.37
C ASP A 241 -39.48 16.89 45.42
N ILE A 242 -39.90 18.14 45.67
CA ILE A 242 -39.42 19.33 44.93
C ILE A 242 -37.92 19.54 45.16
N GLY A 243 -37.39 19.32 46.37
CA GLY A 243 -35.96 19.37 46.65
C GLY A 243 -35.15 18.33 45.86
N THR A 244 -35.64 17.09 45.79
CA THR A 244 -35.05 16.02 44.96
C THR A 244 -35.14 16.36 43.47
N ALA A 245 -36.29 16.84 42.98
CA ALA A 245 -36.46 17.24 41.59
C ALA A 245 -35.50 18.37 41.18
N ASN A 246 -35.35 19.40 42.03
CA ASN A 246 -34.40 20.49 41.80
C ASN A 246 -32.94 20.00 41.77
N THR A 247 -32.60 19.01 42.62
CA THR A 247 -31.27 18.39 42.62
C THR A 247 -31.01 17.66 41.29
N ASN A 248 -31.97 16.85 40.83
CA ASN A 248 -31.86 16.14 39.55
C ASN A 248 -31.79 17.10 38.35
N ILE A 249 -32.53 18.21 38.38
CA ILE A 249 -32.46 19.26 37.35
C ILE A 249 -31.07 19.90 37.34
N ALA A 250 -30.48 20.19 38.51
CA ALA A 250 -29.13 20.74 38.60
C ALA A 250 -28.07 19.77 38.04
N THR A 251 -28.18 18.46 38.30
CA THR A 251 -27.32 17.43 37.69
C THR A 251 -27.48 17.42 36.17
N ASN A 252 -28.71 17.36 35.65
CA ASN A 252 -28.95 17.36 34.21
C ASN A 252 -28.40 18.62 33.50
N VAL A 253 -28.41 19.78 34.16
CA VAL A 253 -27.81 21.02 33.62
C VAL A 253 -26.29 20.89 33.49
N THR A 254 -25.61 20.29 34.47
CA THR A 254 -24.18 19.99 34.39
C THR A 254 -23.88 18.98 33.27
N ASP A 255 -24.63 17.87 33.21
CA ASP A 255 -24.44 16.84 32.18
C ASP A 255 -24.63 17.41 30.77
N ILE A 256 -25.58 18.33 30.57
CA ILE A 256 -25.80 19.02 29.29
C ILE A 256 -24.62 19.95 28.95
N SER A 257 -24.05 20.63 29.94
CA SER A 257 -22.86 21.47 29.77
C SER A 257 -21.65 20.64 29.33
N ASP A 258 -21.40 19.51 30.00
CA ASP A 258 -20.28 18.62 29.70
C ASP A 258 -20.42 17.99 28.32
N ASN A 259 -21.61 17.47 27.97
CA ASN A 259 -21.91 17.00 26.61
C ASN A 259 -21.69 18.09 25.54
N THR A 260 -21.97 19.36 25.85
CA THR A 260 -21.73 20.48 24.92
C THR A 260 -20.23 20.73 24.71
N ALA A 261 -19.41 20.60 25.76
CA ALA A 261 -17.95 20.70 25.67
C ALA A 261 -17.34 19.53 24.89
N ASP A 262 -17.83 18.30 25.12
CA ASP A 262 -17.40 17.10 24.39
C ASP A 262 -17.73 17.19 22.90
N ILE A 263 -18.95 17.63 22.54
CA ILE A 263 -19.35 17.86 21.14
C ILE A 263 -18.45 18.92 20.48
N THR A 264 -18.09 19.98 21.20
CA THR A 264 -17.19 21.03 20.69
C THR A 264 -15.78 20.48 20.42
N THR A 265 -15.28 19.63 21.31
CA THR A 265 -13.97 18.95 21.18
C THR A 265 -13.97 17.94 20.01
N ALA A 266 -15.06 17.17 19.87
CA ALA A 266 -15.26 16.24 18.76
C ALA A 266 -15.29 16.97 17.42
N ASN A 267 -16.04 18.06 17.31
CA ASN A 267 -16.10 18.89 16.09
C ASN A 267 -14.74 19.48 15.71
N THR A 268 -13.95 19.92 16.69
CA THR A 268 -12.57 20.41 16.46
C THR A 268 -11.66 19.30 15.91
N SER A 269 -11.79 18.09 16.46
CA SER A 269 -11.04 16.91 16.00
C SER A 269 -11.46 16.47 14.59
N ILE A 270 -12.76 16.51 14.28
CA ILE A 270 -13.30 16.27 12.94
C ILE A 270 -12.75 17.29 11.93
N GLY A 271 -12.75 18.59 12.27
CA GLY A 271 -12.17 19.64 11.42
C GLY A 271 -10.68 19.42 11.11
N THR A 272 -9.93 18.94 12.09
CA THR A 272 -8.50 18.58 11.93
C THR A 272 -8.34 17.39 10.97
N ASN A 273 -9.16 16.34 11.14
CA ASN A 273 -9.15 15.18 10.23
C ASN A 273 -9.56 15.55 8.80
N VAL A 274 -10.55 16.44 8.62
CA VAL A 274 -10.94 16.94 7.29
C VAL A 274 -9.78 17.67 6.59
N THR A 275 -9.04 18.48 7.34
CA THR A 275 -7.84 19.17 6.81
C THR A 275 -6.77 18.15 6.37
N GLY A 276 -6.43 17.19 7.23
CA GLY A 276 -5.45 16.15 6.90
C GLY A 276 -5.87 15.24 5.73
N ILE A 277 -7.17 15.00 5.55
CA ILE A 277 -7.71 14.30 4.36
C ILE A 277 -7.51 15.15 3.09
N SER A 278 -7.72 16.46 3.16
CA SER A 278 -7.50 17.39 2.04
C SER A 278 -6.01 17.47 1.63
N ASP A 279 -5.11 17.50 2.62
CA ASP A 279 -3.66 17.51 2.38
C ASP A 279 -3.21 16.19 1.72
N ASN A 280 -3.68 15.05 2.22
CA ASN A 280 -3.42 13.73 1.62
C ASN A 280 -3.97 13.63 0.19
N ALA A 281 -5.18 14.14 -0.08
CA ALA A 281 -5.74 14.16 -1.43
C ALA A 281 -4.88 14.99 -2.40
N THR A 282 -4.34 16.13 -1.93
CA THR A 282 -3.43 16.99 -2.69
C THR A 282 -2.11 16.27 -2.99
N ALA A 283 -1.50 15.62 -1.99
CA ALA A 283 -0.27 14.85 -2.17
C ALA A 283 -0.44 13.67 -3.14
N ILE A 284 -1.59 12.98 -3.10
CA ILE A 284 -1.93 11.91 -4.05
C ILE A 284 -2.03 12.48 -5.48
N ALA A 285 -2.65 13.64 -5.68
CA ALA A 285 -2.75 14.27 -7.01
C ALA A 285 -1.37 14.64 -7.60
N THR A 286 -0.44 15.13 -6.77
CA THR A 286 0.96 15.35 -7.17
C THR A 286 1.63 14.04 -7.59
N ASN A 287 1.55 13.00 -6.75
CA ASN A 287 2.15 11.69 -7.05
C ASN A 287 1.60 11.08 -8.36
N VAL A 288 0.31 11.24 -8.65
CA VAL A 288 -0.30 10.81 -9.93
C VAL A 288 0.31 11.55 -11.13
N THR A 289 0.58 12.85 -10.98
CA THR A 289 1.20 13.68 -12.01
C THR A 289 2.67 13.29 -12.26
N ASP A 290 3.42 13.00 -11.19
CA ASP A 290 4.81 12.54 -11.28
C ASP A 290 4.90 11.14 -11.92
N ILE A 291 3.98 10.24 -11.58
CA ILE A 291 3.87 8.90 -12.20
C ILE A 291 3.56 9.02 -13.71
N ALA A 292 2.64 9.90 -14.12
CA ALA A 292 2.33 10.13 -15.52
C ALA A 292 3.52 10.71 -16.31
N THR A 293 4.30 11.60 -15.67
CA THR A 293 5.53 12.17 -16.23
C THR A 293 6.60 11.08 -16.41
N ASN A 294 6.82 10.26 -15.39
CA ASN A 294 7.75 9.12 -15.44
C ASN A 294 7.35 8.09 -16.50
N PHE A 295 6.06 7.78 -16.63
CA PHE A 295 5.55 6.89 -17.68
C PHE A 295 5.88 7.42 -19.09
N THR A 296 5.71 8.73 -19.32
CA THR A 296 6.04 9.39 -20.58
C THR A 296 7.55 9.35 -20.87
N GLY A 297 8.39 9.54 -19.84
CA GLY A 297 9.85 9.40 -19.93
C GLY A 297 10.29 7.97 -20.27
N ILE A 298 9.67 6.96 -19.64
CA ILE A 298 9.91 5.54 -19.94
C ILE A 298 9.53 5.21 -21.38
N ALA A 299 8.35 5.64 -21.85
CA ALA A 299 7.92 5.43 -23.23
C ALA A 299 8.91 6.04 -24.24
N THR A 300 9.41 7.25 -23.96
CA THR A 300 10.45 7.91 -24.78
C THR A 300 11.75 7.09 -24.80
N ASN A 301 12.18 6.56 -23.65
CA ASN A 301 13.38 5.72 -23.58
C ASN A 301 13.21 4.39 -24.34
N VAL A 302 12.02 3.76 -24.30
CA VAL A 302 11.71 2.55 -25.07
C VAL A 302 11.82 2.82 -26.58
N THR A 303 11.29 3.94 -27.07
CA THR A 303 11.46 4.35 -28.48
C THR A 303 12.94 4.46 -28.85
N ARG A 304 13.73 5.20 -28.07
CA ARG A 304 15.17 5.37 -28.32
C ARG A 304 15.97 4.07 -28.27
N ILE A 305 15.57 3.11 -27.46
CA ILE A 305 16.18 1.77 -27.42
C ILE A 305 15.83 0.99 -28.70
N SER A 306 14.61 1.12 -29.21
CA SER A 306 14.18 0.52 -30.48
C SER A 306 14.93 1.12 -31.68
N ASP A 307 15.14 2.44 -31.68
CA ASP A 307 15.92 3.14 -32.71
C ASP A 307 17.37 2.65 -32.70
N ASN A 308 18.02 2.65 -31.53
CA ASN A 308 19.38 2.12 -31.35
C ASN A 308 19.50 0.64 -31.78
N ALA A 309 18.50 -0.19 -31.52
CA ALA A 309 18.49 -1.60 -31.94
C ALA A 309 18.43 -1.72 -33.48
N THR A 310 17.71 -0.82 -34.13
CA THR A 310 17.63 -0.72 -35.60
C THR A 310 18.97 -0.29 -36.20
N ASP A 311 19.61 0.74 -35.64
CA ASP A 311 20.94 1.21 -36.05
C ASP A 311 22.01 0.11 -35.87
N ILE A 312 21.96 -0.64 -34.75
CA ILE A 312 22.85 -1.79 -34.51
C ILE A 312 22.62 -2.87 -35.56
N ALA A 313 21.37 -3.20 -35.89
CA ALA A 313 21.06 -4.19 -36.92
C ALA A 313 21.60 -3.76 -38.31
N THR A 314 21.43 -2.49 -38.68
CA THR A 314 22.00 -1.93 -39.92
C THR A 314 23.53 -2.01 -39.94
N ASN A 315 24.19 -1.70 -38.82
CA ASN A 315 25.65 -1.84 -38.70
C ASN A 315 26.11 -3.30 -38.82
N VAL A 316 25.36 -4.26 -38.25
CA VAL A 316 25.66 -5.70 -38.39
C VAL A 316 25.55 -6.14 -39.85
N THR A 317 24.53 -5.71 -40.59
CA THR A 317 24.43 -5.95 -42.04
C THR A 317 25.63 -5.38 -42.80
N GLY A 318 25.98 -4.11 -42.56
CA GLY A 318 27.14 -3.49 -43.22
C GLY A 318 28.49 -4.17 -42.89
N ILE A 319 28.65 -4.72 -41.68
CA ILE A 319 29.82 -5.53 -41.32
C ILE A 319 29.80 -6.88 -42.06
N SER A 320 28.64 -7.51 -42.21
CA SER A 320 28.49 -8.74 -43.00
C SER A 320 28.85 -8.51 -44.48
N ASP A 321 28.35 -7.43 -45.09
CA ASP A 321 28.64 -7.09 -46.49
C ASP A 321 30.14 -6.82 -46.71
N ASN A 322 30.77 -6.06 -45.81
CA ASN A 322 32.22 -5.84 -45.82
C ASN A 322 33.01 -7.15 -45.65
N THR A 323 32.53 -8.08 -44.83
CA THR A 323 33.16 -9.40 -44.65
C THR A 323 33.11 -10.22 -45.93
N THR A 324 31.96 -10.22 -46.63
CA THR A 324 31.80 -10.86 -47.94
C THR A 324 32.71 -10.23 -48.99
N ALA A 325 32.78 -8.89 -49.06
CA ALA A 325 33.65 -8.19 -49.99
C ALA A 325 35.15 -8.48 -49.75
N ILE A 326 35.58 -8.56 -48.48
CA ILE A 326 36.95 -8.96 -48.12
C ILE A 326 37.22 -10.41 -48.54
N ALA A 327 36.29 -11.34 -48.34
CA ALA A 327 36.43 -12.73 -48.78
C ALA A 327 36.57 -12.83 -50.31
N THR A 328 35.78 -12.08 -51.08
CA THR A 328 35.91 -11.99 -52.54
C THR A 328 37.27 -11.46 -52.97
N ASN A 329 37.77 -10.40 -52.31
CA ASN A 329 39.10 -9.85 -52.58
C ASN A 329 40.23 -10.86 -52.26
N ILE A 330 40.10 -11.64 -51.19
CA ILE A 330 41.04 -12.72 -50.85
C ILE A 330 41.08 -13.78 -51.95
N THR A 331 39.92 -14.20 -52.47
CA THR A 331 39.84 -15.15 -53.59
C THR A 331 40.55 -14.59 -54.82
N GLY A 332 40.23 -13.35 -55.25
CA GLY A 332 40.89 -12.73 -56.40
C GLY A 332 42.41 -12.52 -56.23
N ILE A 333 42.89 -12.30 -55.00
CA ILE A 333 44.33 -12.27 -54.71
C ILE A 333 44.95 -13.68 -54.85
N SER A 334 44.26 -14.73 -54.40
CA SER A 334 44.71 -16.12 -54.56
C SER A 334 44.79 -16.55 -56.04
N ASP A 335 43.82 -16.11 -56.86
CA ASP A 335 43.82 -16.36 -58.30
C ASP A 335 45.03 -15.66 -58.96
N ASN A 336 45.26 -14.38 -58.66
CA ASN A 336 46.43 -13.64 -59.14
C ASN A 336 47.77 -14.29 -58.73
N VAL A 337 47.88 -14.85 -57.51
CA VAL A 337 49.07 -15.60 -57.06
C VAL A 337 49.28 -16.86 -57.90
N THR A 338 48.20 -17.55 -58.26
CA THR A 338 48.23 -18.75 -59.11
C THR A 338 48.66 -18.41 -60.54
N ASP A 339 48.13 -17.32 -61.11
CA ASP A 339 48.53 -16.83 -62.43
C ASP A 339 50.00 -16.40 -62.46
N ILE A 340 50.49 -15.71 -61.42
CA ILE A 340 51.91 -15.35 -61.29
C ILE A 340 52.79 -16.60 -61.22
N ALA A 341 52.39 -17.63 -60.48
CA ALA A 341 53.13 -18.89 -60.39
C ALA A 341 53.18 -19.63 -61.74
N THR A 342 52.06 -19.68 -62.47
CA THR A 342 51.99 -20.25 -63.82
C THR A 342 52.89 -19.49 -64.80
N ASN A 343 52.85 -18.15 -64.78
CA ASN A 343 53.71 -17.31 -65.60
C ASN A 343 55.20 -17.51 -65.28
N ALA A 344 55.56 -17.62 -63.99
CA ALA A 344 56.93 -17.88 -63.56
C ALA A 344 57.43 -19.27 -64.06
N SER A 345 56.58 -20.29 -64.04
CA SER A 345 56.89 -21.61 -64.59
C SER A 345 57.10 -21.55 -66.12
N GLY A 346 56.24 -20.85 -66.85
CA GLY A 346 56.40 -20.65 -68.30
C GLY A 346 57.69 -19.89 -68.66
N ILE A 347 58.06 -18.88 -67.88
CA ILE A 347 59.35 -18.18 -68.02
C ILE A 347 60.52 -19.14 -67.78
N ALA A 348 60.46 -20.00 -66.76
CA ALA A 348 61.50 -20.99 -66.49
C ALA A 348 61.67 -21.99 -67.66
N THR A 349 60.57 -22.50 -68.24
CA THR A 349 60.62 -23.34 -69.44
C THR A 349 61.26 -22.63 -70.62
N ASN A 350 60.93 -21.35 -70.85
CA ASN A 350 61.54 -20.55 -71.91
C ASN A 350 63.05 -20.35 -71.69
N VAL A 351 63.50 -20.15 -70.44
CA VAL A 351 64.92 -20.04 -70.10
C VAL A 351 65.67 -21.36 -70.40
N THR A 352 65.09 -22.51 -70.05
CA THR A 352 65.67 -23.81 -70.41
C THR A 352 65.79 -23.97 -71.92
N GLY A 353 64.72 -23.69 -72.69
CA GLY A 353 64.75 -23.78 -74.15
C GLY A 353 65.77 -22.82 -74.81
N ILE A 354 65.99 -21.63 -74.25
CA ILE A 354 67.06 -20.71 -74.67
C ILE A 354 68.44 -21.31 -74.38
N SER A 355 68.63 -21.94 -73.22
CA SER A 355 69.88 -22.62 -72.85
C SER A 355 70.18 -23.80 -73.78
N ASP A 356 69.18 -24.60 -74.12
CA ASP A 356 69.31 -25.75 -75.05
C ASP A 356 69.68 -25.27 -76.46
N ASN A 357 69.02 -24.20 -76.94
CA ASN A 357 69.36 -23.55 -78.22
C ASN A 357 70.80 -23.01 -78.22
N ALA A 358 71.24 -22.38 -77.13
CA ALA A 358 72.62 -21.89 -77.00
C ALA A 358 73.65 -23.04 -77.01
N SER A 359 73.32 -24.17 -76.36
CA SER A 359 74.14 -25.39 -76.37
C SER A 359 74.25 -25.98 -77.79
N GLY A 360 73.13 -26.12 -78.51
CA GLY A 360 73.11 -26.60 -79.90
C GLY A 360 73.86 -25.68 -80.88
N ILE A 361 73.78 -24.37 -80.69
CA ILE A 361 74.61 -23.40 -81.42
C ILE A 361 76.10 -23.63 -81.11
N GLY A 362 76.45 -23.91 -79.85
CA GLY A 362 77.81 -24.27 -79.44
C GLY A 362 78.35 -25.50 -80.17
N THR A 363 77.57 -26.59 -80.24
CA THR A 363 77.92 -27.79 -81.02
C THR A 363 78.13 -27.46 -82.50
N ASN A 364 77.21 -26.72 -83.12
CA ASN A 364 77.35 -26.29 -84.52
C ASN A 364 78.65 -25.49 -84.76
N VAL A 365 79.06 -24.63 -83.82
CA VAL A 365 80.34 -23.90 -83.90
C VAL A 365 81.55 -24.84 -83.82
N THR A 366 81.51 -25.86 -82.96
CA THR A 366 82.56 -26.90 -82.89
C THR A 366 82.65 -27.71 -84.18
N ASP A 367 81.51 -28.11 -84.76
CA ASP A 367 81.46 -28.86 -86.02
C ASP A 367 81.98 -28.02 -87.20
N ILE A 368 81.57 -26.74 -87.28
CA ILE A 368 82.10 -25.78 -88.26
C ILE A 368 83.62 -25.62 -88.10
N THR A 369 84.12 -25.50 -86.87
CA THR A 369 85.57 -25.37 -86.59
C THR A 369 86.34 -26.62 -87.04
N THR A 370 85.78 -27.80 -86.80
CA THR A 370 86.35 -29.09 -87.24
C THR A 370 86.37 -29.19 -88.76
N ASN A 371 85.29 -28.81 -89.43
CA ASN A 371 85.20 -28.76 -90.89
C ASN A 371 86.23 -27.78 -91.49
N VAL A 372 86.43 -26.60 -90.89
CA VAL A 372 87.45 -25.63 -91.32
C VAL A 372 88.86 -26.21 -91.17
N SER A 373 89.16 -26.95 -90.08
CA SER A 373 90.44 -27.65 -89.93
C SER A 373 90.65 -28.69 -91.02
N GLY A 374 89.65 -29.55 -91.28
CA GLY A 374 89.72 -30.56 -92.33
C GLY A 374 89.88 -29.97 -93.74
N ILE A 375 89.28 -28.81 -94.00
CA ILE A 375 89.51 -28.04 -95.25
C ILE A 375 90.96 -27.54 -95.34
N SER A 376 91.54 -27.05 -94.23
CA SER A 376 92.94 -26.62 -94.17
C SER A 376 93.93 -27.77 -94.36
N ASP A 377 93.65 -28.93 -93.78
CA ASP A 377 94.45 -30.15 -93.95
C ASP A 377 94.38 -30.64 -95.41
N ASN A 378 93.18 -30.67 -96.00
CA ASN A 378 92.98 -30.97 -97.42
C ASN A 378 93.73 -29.98 -98.33
N ALA A 379 93.70 -28.67 -98.04
CA ALA A 379 94.45 -27.67 -98.80
C ALA A 379 95.97 -27.90 -98.72
N SER A 380 96.47 -28.31 -97.55
CA SER A 380 97.88 -28.63 -97.32
C SER A 380 98.31 -29.93 -98.03
N ALA A 381 97.45 -30.94 -98.05
CA ALA A 381 97.64 -32.17 -98.81
C ALA A 381 97.62 -31.90 -100.33
N ILE A 382 96.71 -31.04 -100.81
CA ILE A 382 96.67 -30.59 -102.21
C ILE A 382 97.97 -29.85 -102.58
N ALA A 383 98.45 -28.94 -101.73
CA ALA A 383 99.72 -28.23 -101.96
C ALA A 383 100.90 -29.20 -102.05
N THR A 384 100.94 -30.22 -101.18
CA THR A 384 101.96 -31.29 -101.20
C THR A 384 101.85 -32.17 -102.44
N ASN A 385 100.64 -32.47 -102.91
CA ASN A 385 100.43 -33.17 -104.17
C ASN A 385 100.86 -32.33 -105.37
N VAL A 386 100.63 -31.01 -105.36
CA VAL A 386 101.07 -30.08 -106.41
C VAL A 386 102.59 -29.98 -106.49
N THR A 387 103.31 -29.94 -105.35
CA THR A 387 104.78 -30.01 -105.35
C THR A 387 105.26 -31.37 -105.84
N GLY A 388 104.68 -32.48 -105.38
CA GLY A 388 105.00 -33.83 -105.86
C GLY A 388 104.75 -34.03 -107.36
N ILE A 389 103.68 -33.45 -107.92
CA ILE A 389 103.40 -33.41 -109.35
C ILE A 389 104.47 -32.57 -110.09
N SER A 390 104.89 -31.43 -109.53
CA SER A 390 105.92 -30.57 -110.11
C SER A 390 107.30 -31.26 -110.14
N ASP A 391 107.66 -31.98 -109.08
CA ASP A 391 108.85 -32.83 -109.02
C ASP A 391 108.78 -33.97 -110.02
N ASN A 392 107.63 -34.63 -110.15
CA ASN A 392 107.43 -35.70 -111.12
C ASN A 392 107.48 -35.18 -112.56
N ALA A 393 106.89 -34.02 -112.86
CA ALA A 393 107.00 -33.36 -114.17
C ALA A 393 108.47 -33.02 -114.50
N SER A 394 109.25 -32.57 -113.51
CA SER A 394 110.68 -32.32 -113.66
C SER A 394 111.48 -33.61 -113.93
N LYS A 395 111.14 -34.72 -113.25
CA LYS A 395 111.69 -36.06 -113.55
C LYS A 395 111.27 -36.55 -114.94
N THR A 396 110.05 -36.26 -115.38
CA THR A 396 109.56 -36.62 -116.73
C THR A 396 110.27 -35.84 -117.83
N GLN A 397 110.70 -34.59 -117.59
CA GLN A 397 111.60 -33.89 -118.54
C GLN A 397 112.96 -34.61 -118.66
N ASN A 398 113.54 -35.11 -117.56
CA ASN A 398 114.75 -35.94 -117.61
C ASN A 398 114.53 -37.30 -118.35
N ILE A 399 113.35 -37.91 -118.23
CA ILE A 399 113.01 -39.15 -118.95
C ILE A 399 112.78 -38.87 -120.45
N THR A 400 112.16 -37.75 -120.80
CA THR A 400 111.96 -37.34 -122.22
C THR A 400 113.29 -37.00 -122.90
N ALA A 401 114.32 -36.63 -122.13
CA ALA A 401 115.69 -36.48 -122.62
C ALA A 401 116.48 -37.80 -122.73
N THR A 402 115.97 -38.93 -122.19
CA THR A 402 116.80 -40.14 -121.97
C THR A 402 116.02 -41.47 -122.09
N ALA A 403 115.12 -41.62 -123.08
CA ALA A 403 114.42 -42.89 -123.32
C ALA A 403 114.18 -43.18 -124.82
N ASP A 404 115.26 -43.47 -125.53
CA ASP A 404 115.20 -44.25 -126.77
C ASP A 404 114.81 -45.72 -126.48
N ASN A 405 114.09 -46.31 -127.43
CA ASN A 405 114.02 -47.75 -127.73
C ASN A 405 113.15 -48.70 -126.85
N THR A 406 112.02 -49.12 -127.44
CA THR A 406 111.37 -50.46 -127.38
C THR A 406 110.86 -51.05 -126.05
N SER A 407 109.56 -51.40 -126.01
CA SER A 407 109.05 -52.80 -125.90
C SER A 407 107.74 -52.96 -125.09
N ILE A 408 106.71 -53.49 -125.76
CA ILE A 408 105.69 -54.46 -125.27
C ILE A 408 104.72 -54.08 -124.12
N VAL A 409 103.47 -53.87 -124.53
CA VAL A 409 102.19 -54.46 -124.04
C VAL A 409 102.16 -55.14 -122.64
N GLY A 410 101.29 -54.67 -121.74
CA GLY A 410 100.88 -55.36 -120.50
C GLY A 410 99.65 -54.69 -119.84
N PRO A 411 98.75 -55.42 -119.15
CA PRO A 411 97.34 -55.00 -119.04
C PRO A 411 96.91 -54.34 -117.71
N PHE A 412 95.69 -53.77 -117.75
CA PHE A 412 94.85 -53.48 -116.58
C PHE A 412 94.70 -54.70 -115.65
N THR A 413 94.67 -54.47 -114.33
CA THR A 413 94.21 -55.43 -113.33
C THR A 413 93.24 -54.79 -112.35
N THR A 414 92.09 -55.45 -112.17
CA THR A 414 91.02 -55.18 -111.19
C THR A 414 91.33 -55.77 -109.82
N ASP A 415 90.91 -55.11 -108.74
CA ASP A 415 90.53 -55.66 -107.41
C ASP A 415 90.25 -54.46 -106.45
N GLN A 416 89.37 -54.49 -105.43
CA GLN A 416 88.31 -55.42 -105.02
C GLN A 416 87.18 -54.63 -104.31
N THR A 417 86.02 -55.30 -104.19
CA THR A 417 84.91 -55.15 -103.22
C THR A 417 85.20 -54.44 -101.88
N SER A 418 84.24 -53.79 -101.20
CA SER A 418 82.98 -54.40 -100.72
C SER A 418 81.94 -53.38 -100.25
N PHE A 419 80.66 -53.63 -100.54
CA PHE A 419 79.50 -53.04 -99.85
C PHE A 419 78.79 -54.14 -99.06
N GLY A 420 78.45 -53.87 -97.79
CA GLY A 420 77.72 -54.78 -96.92
C GLY A 420 76.51 -54.08 -96.30
N ASN A 421 75.34 -54.36 -96.87
CA ASN A 421 74.01 -54.10 -96.33
C ASN A 421 73.64 -55.15 -95.27
N ASP A 422 72.87 -54.77 -94.23
CA ASP A 422 71.49 -55.26 -94.04
C ASP A 422 70.78 -54.70 -92.79
N GLN A 423 69.46 -54.86 -92.78
CA GLN A 423 68.47 -54.29 -91.86
C GLN A 423 67.78 -55.37 -90.99
N GLU A 424 66.93 -54.89 -90.06
CA GLU A 424 65.75 -55.59 -89.50
C GLU A 424 65.94 -56.64 -88.38
N TYR A 425 65.28 -56.43 -87.21
CA TYR A 425 64.12 -57.23 -86.74
C TYR A 425 63.50 -56.72 -85.41
N VAL A 426 62.22 -57.04 -85.18
CA VAL A 426 61.35 -56.53 -84.10
C VAL A 426 60.72 -57.67 -83.27
N THR A 427 60.58 -57.55 -81.93
CA THR A 427 59.42 -58.16 -81.18
C THR A 427 59.14 -57.67 -79.73
N LYS A 428 58.05 -56.91 -79.58
CA LYS A 428 56.95 -56.92 -78.58
C LYS A 428 57.10 -57.51 -77.15
N LYS A 429 56.86 -56.64 -76.15
CA LYS A 429 56.04 -56.82 -74.90
C LYS A 429 55.86 -55.44 -74.23
N PHE A 430 54.92 -55.18 -73.31
CA PHE A 430 53.82 -55.93 -72.66
C PHE A 430 52.50 -55.12 -72.77
N VAL A 431 51.45 -55.41 -71.98
CA VAL A 431 50.20 -54.61 -71.78
C VAL A 431 49.73 -54.81 -70.34
N ASP A 432 49.34 -53.75 -69.63
CA ASP A 432 48.62 -53.82 -68.35
C ASP A 432 47.50 -52.76 -68.30
N ASP A 433 46.27 -53.19 -68.58
CA ASP A 433 45.02 -52.55 -68.18
C ASP A 433 43.97 -53.67 -68.08
N GLU A 434 43.34 -53.84 -66.91
CA GLU A 434 41.88 -54.00 -66.78
C GLU A 434 41.39 -54.32 -65.34
N THR A 435 40.47 -53.46 -64.88
CA THR A 435 39.27 -53.77 -64.07
C THR A 435 39.30 -53.95 -62.54
N LEU A 436 38.38 -53.19 -61.93
CA LEU A 436 37.97 -53.14 -60.53
C LEU A 436 36.88 -54.19 -60.25
N SER A 437 37.14 -55.21 -59.40
CA SER A 437 36.13 -56.24 -59.13
C SER A 437 35.10 -55.81 -58.06
N LEU A 438 33.90 -55.39 -58.48
CA LEU A 438 32.73 -55.37 -57.61
C LEU A 438 32.16 -56.80 -57.49
N LYS A 439 32.45 -57.48 -56.38
CA LYS A 439 31.84 -58.77 -56.05
C LYS A 439 30.40 -58.57 -55.61
N PHE A 440 29.44 -58.88 -56.48
CA PHE A 440 28.07 -59.14 -56.05
C PHE A 440 28.04 -60.45 -55.27
N ALA A 441 27.86 -60.36 -53.95
CA ALA A 441 27.58 -61.51 -53.10
C ALA A 441 26.06 -61.80 -53.11
N ASP A 442 25.70 -63.01 -53.53
CA ASP A 442 24.46 -63.73 -53.29
C ASP A 442 23.21 -62.89 -52.96
N ILE A 443 22.51 -62.44 -54.01
CA ILE A 443 21.20 -61.80 -53.90
C ILE A 443 20.15 -62.86 -53.54
N TYR A 444 19.86 -62.99 -52.25
CA TYR A 444 18.67 -63.69 -51.74
C TYR A 444 17.41 -62.85 -52.02
N ALA A 445 16.92 -62.87 -53.27
CA ALA A 445 15.69 -62.19 -53.65
C ALA A 445 14.44 -62.93 -53.15
N ALA A 446 14.09 -62.74 -51.87
CA ALA A 446 12.84 -63.20 -51.30
C ALA A 446 11.70 -62.21 -51.62
N SER A 447 10.81 -62.58 -52.55
CA SER A 447 9.46 -62.00 -52.71
C SER A 447 9.34 -60.46 -52.72
N GLN A 448 10.00 -59.79 -53.65
CA GLN A 448 9.81 -58.37 -53.95
C GLN A 448 8.43 -58.13 -54.60
N THR A 449 7.68 -57.12 -54.13
CA THR A 449 6.46 -56.65 -54.79
C THR A 449 6.79 -55.55 -55.82
N ASN A 450 5.79 -54.91 -56.42
CA ASN A 450 6.01 -53.98 -57.55
C ASN A 450 7.00 -52.85 -57.17
N ASN A 451 8.03 -52.69 -58.00
CA ASN A 451 9.02 -51.60 -57.98
C ASN A 451 9.99 -51.51 -56.77
N SER A 452 10.09 -52.51 -55.88
CA SER A 452 11.07 -52.43 -54.77
C SER A 452 12.52 -52.74 -55.22
N PHE A 453 13.52 -52.19 -54.51
CA PHE A 453 14.95 -52.28 -54.84
C PHE A 453 15.81 -52.67 -53.63
N ALA A 454 16.35 -53.89 -53.61
CA ALA A 454 17.16 -54.39 -52.49
C ALA A 454 18.56 -54.89 -52.90
N ILE A 455 19.60 -54.45 -52.18
CA ILE A 455 21.01 -54.87 -52.36
C ILE A 455 21.70 -54.99 -51.00
N GLY A 456 22.08 -56.22 -50.62
CA GLY A 456 22.86 -56.52 -49.42
C GLY A 456 22.54 -57.91 -48.87
N PHE A 457 23.46 -58.49 -48.10
CA PHE A 457 23.20 -59.73 -47.36
C PHE A 457 22.08 -59.50 -46.35
N GLU A 458 20.99 -60.28 -46.40
CA GLU A 458 19.74 -60.07 -45.62
C GLU A 458 19.01 -58.73 -45.88
N ALA A 459 19.30 -58.01 -46.97
CA ALA A 459 18.58 -56.79 -47.30
C ALA A 459 17.16 -57.13 -47.79
N GLY A 460 16.14 -56.75 -47.03
CA GLY A 460 14.73 -57.03 -47.37
C GLY A 460 14.40 -58.52 -47.49
N GLU A 461 14.76 -59.30 -46.46
CA GLU A 461 14.56 -60.76 -46.37
C GLU A 461 13.08 -61.20 -46.35
N THR A 462 12.18 -60.26 -46.01
CA THR A 462 10.72 -60.44 -45.95
C THR A 462 10.02 -59.54 -46.99
N PRO A 463 8.72 -59.75 -47.28
CA PRO A 463 8.03 -58.98 -48.31
C PRO A 463 8.13 -57.46 -48.10
N GLN A 464 8.69 -56.80 -49.11
CA GLN A 464 8.85 -55.35 -49.17
C GLN A 464 7.57 -54.70 -49.69
N GLY A 465 7.22 -53.56 -49.11
CA GLY A 465 6.18 -52.66 -49.62
C GLY A 465 6.48 -52.16 -51.05
N ILE A 466 5.43 -51.67 -51.70
CA ILE A 466 5.47 -51.20 -53.08
C ILE A 466 6.45 -50.03 -53.20
N SER A 467 7.38 -50.08 -54.17
CA SER A 467 8.40 -49.05 -54.41
C SER A 467 9.40 -48.77 -53.28
N SER A 468 9.62 -49.70 -52.33
CA SER A 468 10.62 -49.51 -51.26
C SER A 468 12.08 -49.66 -51.71
N ILE A 469 13.03 -49.19 -50.90
CA ILE A 469 14.48 -49.30 -51.11
C ILE A 469 15.16 -49.93 -49.88
N ALA A 470 16.05 -50.90 -50.08
CA ALA A 470 16.85 -51.55 -49.02
C ALA A 470 18.32 -51.77 -49.45
N LEU A 471 19.24 -50.90 -49.04
CA LEU A 471 20.65 -50.92 -49.46
C LEU A 471 21.61 -51.05 -48.26
N GLY A 472 22.15 -52.26 -48.06
CA GLY A 472 23.10 -52.56 -46.98
C GLY A 472 22.80 -53.89 -46.27
N THR A 473 23.79 -54.44 -45.58
CA THR A 473 23.62 -55.70 -44.82
C THR A 473 22.50 -55.58 -43.78
N SER A 474 21.51 -56.46 -43.85
CA SER A 474 20.32 -56.49 -42.99
C SER A 474 19.47 -55.21 -43.00
N ALA A 475 19.54 -54.41 -44.07
CA ALA A 475 18.66 -53.24 -44.25
C ALA A 475 17.22 -53.69 -44.58
N GLY A 476 16.20 -53.12 -43.94
CA GLY A 476 14.81 -53.47 -44.23
C GLY A 476 14.41 -54.92 -43.92
N LYS A 477 15.12 -55.61 -43.01
CA LYS A 477 15.14 -57.07 -42.89
C LYS A 477 13.75 -57.72 -42.71
N THR A 478 12.95 -57.28 -41.74
CA THR A 478 11.78 -58.05 -41.26
C THR A 478 10.38 -57.48 -41.57
N THR A 479 10.26 -56.20 -41.99
CA THR A 479 9.09 -55.60 -42.68
C THR A 479 9.43 -54.17 -43.13
N GLN A 480 9.12 -53.81 -44.39
CA GLN A 480 9.10 -52.42 -44.88
C GLN A 480 7.70 -52.06 -45.40
N GLY A 481 7.19 -50.89 -45.02
CA GLY A 481 5.99 -50.28 -45.61
C GLY A 481 6.21 -49.83 -47.06
N ASP A 482 5.12 -49.41 -47.70
CA ASP A 482 5.16 -48.88 -49.07
C ASP A 482 6.01 -47.60 -49.13
N ALA A 483 6.73 -47.42 -50.24
CA ALA A 483 7.68 -46.34 -50.52
C ALA A 483 8.83 -46.11 -49.52
N ALA A 484 8.99 -46.97 -48.50
CA ALA A 484 9.99 -46.81 -47.45
C ALA A 484 11.44 -46.96 -47.95
N ILE A 485 12.38 -46.23 -47.34
CA ILE A 485 13.80 -46.21 -47.73
C ILE A 485 14.67 -46.64 -46.56
N ALA A 486 15.49 -47.68 -46.73
CA ALA A 486 16.51 -48.13 -45.78
C ALA A 486 17.89 -48.19 -46.45
N VAL A 487 18.86 -47.40 -45.99
CA VAL A 487 20.22 -47.35 -46.56
C VAL A 487 21.28 -47.36 -45.46
N GLY A 488 21.94 -48.49 -45.27
CA GLY A 488 22.99 -48.69 -44.27
C GLY A 488 22.91 -50.07 -43.62
N GLN A 489 23.99 -50.49 -42.95
CA GLN A 489 23.98 -51.73 -42.17
C GLN A 489 22.89 -51.68 -41.09
N SER A 490 21.95 -52.62 -41.13
CA SER A 490 20.81 -52.71 -40.21
C SER A 490 19.95 -51.44 -40.14
N ALA A 491 19.90 -50.63 -41.21
CA ALA A 491 18.96 -49.52 -41.31
C ALA A 491 17.53 -50.07 -41.48
N GLY A 492 16.56 -49.58 -40.71
CA GLY A 492 15.17 -50.05 -40.78
C GLY A 492 15.03 -51.58 -40.65
N SER A 493 15.86 -52.25 -39.83
CA SER A 493 15.91 -53.71 -39.84
C SER A 493 14.61 -54.35 -39.39
N ASP A 494 13.92 -53.72 -38.44
CA ASP A 494 12.74 -54.27 -37.79
C ASP A 494 11.57 -53.29 -37.77
N ASN A 495 10.61 -53.53 -38.67
CA ASN A 495 9.31 -52.84 -38.78
C ASN A 495 9.40 -51.34 -39.13
N GLN A 496 9.58 -51.05 -40.42
CA GLN A 496 9.58 -49.70 -40.98
C GLN A 496 8.20 -49.32 -41.55
N GLY A 497 7.65 -48.17 -41.18
CA GLY A 497 6.36 -47.66 -41.65
C GLY A 497 6.34 -47.24 -43.13
N GLU A 498 5.14 -46.96 -43.65
CA GLU A 498 4.90 -46.39 -44.99
C GLU A 498 5.56 -45.01 -45.11
N ASP A 499 6.11 -44.68 -46.29
CA ASP A 499 6.86 -43.45 -46.61
C ASP A 499 8.09 -43.14 -45.71
N ALA A 500 8.48 -44.05 -44.81
CA ALA A 500 9.51 -43.78 -43.82
C ALA A 500 10.95 -43.92 -44.36
N ILE A 501 11.88 -43.11 -43.84
CA ILE A 501 13.27 -43.01 -44.32
C ILE A 501 14.26 -43.33 -43.20
N ALA A 502 15.17 -44.27 -43.44
CA ALA A 502 16.21 -44.71 -42.51
C ALA A 502 17.57 -44.79 -43.23
N VAL A 503 18.48 -43.86 -42.98
CA VAL A 503 19.77 -43.76 -43.69
C VAL A 503 20.94 -43.60 -42.70
N GLY A 504 21.79 -44.63 -42.65
CA GLY A 504 22.92 -44.75 -41.72
C GLY A 504 22.95 -46.11 -41.03
N GLN A 505 24.11 -46.50 -40.47
CA GLN A 505 24.21 -47.74 -39.68
C GLN A 505 23.21 -47.70 -38.50
N SER A 506 22.32 -48.68 -38.45
CA SER A 506 21.26 -48.80 -37.44
C SER A 506 20.39 -47.54 -37.27
N ALA A 507 20.18 -46.79 -38.35
CA ALA A 507 19.17 -45.74 -38.41
C ALA A 507 17.76 -46.37 -38.47
N GLY A 508 16.79 -45.84 -37.73
CA GLY A 508 15.40 -46.33 -37.72
C GLY A 508 15.26 -47.82 -37.40
N ARG A 509 16.24 -48.39 -36.66
CA ARG A 509 16.50 -49.84 -36.61
C ARG A 509 15.29 -50.66 -36.16
N ASP A 510 14.68 -50.28 -35.03
CA ASP A 510 13.51 -50.96 -34.49
C ASP A 510 12.31 -49.96 -34.46
N ASN A 511 11.16 -50.37 -35.02
CA ASN A 511 9.87 -49.65 -35.04
C ASN A 511 9.92 -48.17 -35.45
N GLN A 512 10.01 -47.92 -36.76
CA GLN A 512 9.86 -46.59 -37.34
C GLN A 512 8.39 -46.34 -37.75
N GLY A 513 7.77 -45.28 -37.25
CA GLY A 513 6.40 -44.87 -37.63
C GLY A 513 6.27 -44.46 -39.11
N SER A 514 5.03 -44.31 -39.58
CA SER A 514 4.76 -43.81 -40.94
C SER A 514 5.36 -42.41 -41.13
N SER A 515 5.86 -42.13 -42.33
CA SER A 515 6.49 -40.85 -42.73
C SER A 515 7.68 -40.38 -41.86
N ALA A 516 8.16 -41.22 -40.93
CA ALA A 516 9.24 -40.85 -40.02
C ALA A 516 10.61 -40.90 -40.70
N ILE A 517 11.52 -40.01 -40.29
CA ILE A 517 12.85 -39.83 -40.89
C ILE A 517 13.93 -40.09 -39.84
N ALA A 518 14.92 -40.91 -40.18
CA ALA A 518 16.11 -41.21 -39.39
C ALA A 518 17.36 -41.11 -40.28
N LEU A 519 18.17 -40.06 -40.13
CA LEU A 519 19.42 -39.85 -40.87
C LEU A 519 20.61 -39.76 -39.92
N GLY A 520 21.50 -40.75 -39.96
CA GLY A 520 22.71 -40.81 -39.16
C GLY A 520 22.86 -42.13 -38.40
N ARG A 521 24.09 -42.44 -38.00
CA ARG A 521 24.40 -43.65 -37.24
C ARG A 521 23.62 -43.67 -35.91
N PHE A 522 22.81 -44.71 -35.69
CA PHE A 522 21.87 -44.84 -34.56
C PHE A 522 20.84 -43.70 -34.43
N ALA A 523 20.49 -42.99 -35.51
CA ALA A 523 19.35 -42.07 -35.48
C ALA A 523 18.04 -42.86 -35.34
N GLY A 524 17.12 -42.49 -34.44
CA GLY A 524 15.80 -43.12 -34.30
C GLY A 524 15.83 -44.62 -33.99
N SER A 525 16.88 -45.14 -33.35
CA SER A 525 17.26 -46.56 -33.42
C SER A 525 16.39 -47.58 -32.65
N SER A 526 15.24 -47.21 -32.07
CA SER A 526 14.45 -48.16 -31.25
C SER A 526 12.94 -47.91 -31.17
N THR A 527 12.47 -46.67 -31.31
CA THR A 527 11.06 -46.35 -31.61
C THR A 527 10.96 -44.91 -32.12
N GLN A 528 10.39 -44.71 -33.31
CA GLN A 528 9.93 -43.39 -33.77
C GLN A 528 8.41 -43.38 -33.93
N GLY A 529 7.76 -42.30 -33.47
CA GLY A 529 6.35 -42.03 -33.76
C GLY A 529 6.11 -41.70 -35.24
N GLU A 530 4.84 -41.60 -35.61
CA GLU A 530 4.39 -41.11 -36.92
C GLU A 530 4.91 -39.68 -37.16
N ASP A 531 5.32 -39.35 -38.39
CA ASP A 531 5.91 -38.04 -38.78
C ASP A 531 7.16 -37.59 -37.97
N ALA A 532 7.77 -38.46 -37.15
CA ALA A 532 8.91 -38.08 -36.31
C ALA A 532 10.23 -37.96 -37.09
N ILE A 533 11.08 -37.00 -36.71
CA ILE A 533 12.33 -36.68 -37.40
C ILE A 533 13.53 -36.84 -36.44
N ALA A 534 14.54 -37.61 -36.85
CA ALA A 534 15.81 -37.79 -36.15
C ALA A 534 16.99 -37.62 -37.12
N LEU A 535 17.76 -36.54 -36.98
CA LEU A 535 18.83 -36.14 -37.89
C LEU A 535 20.13 -35.93 -37.10
N GLY A 536 21.03 -36.90 -37.12
CA GLY A 536 22.32 -36.86 -36.43
C GLY A 536 22.70 -38.18 -35.75
N VAL A 537 23.98 -38.32 -35.39
CA VAL A 537 24.46 -39.52 -34.69
C VAL A 537 23.83 -39.63 -33.30
N ASN A 538 23.12 -40.72 -33.03
CA ASN A 538 22.26 -40.93 -31.86
C ASN A 538 21.17 -39.84 -31.65
N ALA A 539 20.67 -39.19 -32.71
CA ALA A 539 19.48 -38.35 -32.59
C ALA A 539 18.23 -39.22 -32.35
N GLY A 540 17.33 -38.86 -31.42
CA GLY A 540 16.08 -39.59 -31.20
C GLY A 540 16.24 -41.07 -30.81
N SER A 541 17.40 -41.48 -30.29
CA SER A 541 17.85 -42.89 -30.30
C SER A 541 17.12 -43.87 -29.37
N PHE A 542 16.19 -43.40 -28.53
CA PHE A 542 15.51 -44.25 -27.53
C PHE A 542 13.98 -44.32 -27.71
N SER A 543 13.29 -43.17 -27.82
CA SER A 543 11.86 -43.12 -28.14
C SER A 543 11.44 -41.71 -28.55
N GLN A 544 10.85 -41.55 -29.74
CA GLN A 544 10.20 -40.31 -30.15
C GLN A 544 8.68 -40.50 -30.18
N GLY A 545 7.93 -39.52 -29.67
CA GLY A 545 6.49 -39.39 -29.92
C GLY A 545 6.20 -38.97 -31.36
N SER A 546 4.93 -39.00 -31.77
CA SER A 546 4.52 -38.54 -33.10
C SER A 546 4.84 -37.05 -33.30
N SER A 547 5.19 -36.66 -34.53
CA SER A 547 5.61 -35.31 -34.92
C SER A 547 6.81 -34.73 -34.15
N ALA A 548 7.55 -35.55 -33.38
CA ALA A 548 8.70 -35.08 -32.61
C ALA A 548 9.95 -34.90 -33.49
N ILE A 549 10.75 -33.86 -33.22
CA ILE A 549 11.93 -33.50 -34.01
C ILE A 549 13.19 -33.53 -33.13
N ALA A 550 14.23 -34.21 -33.60
CA ALA A 550 15.57 -34.22 -33.03
C ALA A 550 16.62 -33.94 -34.13
N LEU A 551 17.33 -32.81 -34.03
CA LEU A 551 18.38 -32.41 -34.98
C LEU A 551 19.69 -32.12 -34.24
N GLY A 552 20.69 -32.98 -34.43
CA GLY A 552 22.01 -32.86 -33.83
C GLY A 552 22.51 -34.15 -33.18
N ARG A 553 23.82 -34.23 -32.95
CA ARG A 553 24.43 -35.38 -32.28
C ARG A 553 23.89 -35.50 -30.84
N PHE A 554 23.30 -36.64 -30.49
CA PHE A 554 22.57 -36.87 -29.22
C PHE A 554 21.39 -35.89 -28.95
N ALA A 555 20.82 -35.26 -29.97
CA ALA A 555 19.58 -34.49 -29.80
C ALA A 555 18.43 -35.45 -29.49
N GLY A 556 17.59 -35.15 -28.49
CA GLY A 556 16.42 -35.97 -28.15
C GLY A 556 16.76 -37.43 -27.82
N SER A 557 17.98 -37.74 -27.34
CA SER A 557 18.48 -39.13 -27.24
C SER A 557 17.82 -40.01 -26.18
N SER A 558 16.83 -39.48 -25.43
CA SER A 558 15.97 -40.23 -24.51
C SER A 558 14.52 -40.20 -25.01
N THR A 559 13.51 -40.14 -24.14
CA THR A 559 12.09 -40.12 -24.55
C THR A 559 11.65 -38.70 -24.90
N GLN A 560 11.32 -38.44 -26.16
CA GLN A 560 10.61 -37.23 -26.57
C GLN A 560 9.10 -37.47 -26.54
N GLY A 561 8.33 -36.50 -26.01
CA GLY A 561 6.87 -36.49 -26.14
C GLY A 561 6.41 -36.18 -27.57
N GLU A 562 5.12 -36.34 -27.81
CA GLU A 562 4.42 -35.89 -29.02
C GLU A 562 4.67 -34.39 -29.27
N ASP A 563 4.87 -33.97 -30.53
CA ASP A 563 5.22 -32.59 -30.95
C ASP A 563 6.48 -31.98 -30.30
N ALA A 564 7.33 -32.76 -29.62
CA ALA A 564 8.51 -32.22 -28.93
C ALA A 564 9.66 -31.93 -29.90
N ILE A 565 10.37 -30.82 -29.69
CA ILE A 565 11.46 -30.35 -30.56
C ILE A 565 12.77 -30.29 -29.77
N ALA A 566 13.86 -30.81 -30.35
CA ALA A 566 15.21 -30.76 -29.82
C ALA A 566 16.22 -30.43 -30.94
N LEU A 567 16.68 -29.18 -31.02
CA LEU A 567 17.65 -28.73 -32.03
C LEU A 567 18.97 -28.32 -31.34
N GLY A 568 20.04 -29.08 -31.60
CA GLY A 568 21.38 -28.85 -31.05
C GLY A 568 22.04 -30.12 -30.48
N VAL A 569 23.36 -30.11 -30.37
CA VAL A 569 24.11 -31.24 -29.79
C VAL A 569 23.73 -31.41 -28.32
N ASN A 570 23.28 -32.60 -27.92
CA ASN A 570 22.68 -32.90 -26.62
C ASN A 570 21.48 -32.01 -26.22
N ALA A 571 20.79 -31.36 -27.16
CA ALA A 571 19.52 -30.69 -26.87
C ALA A 571 18.45 -31.74 -26.50
N GLY A 572 17.65 -31.50 -25.45
CA GLY A 572 16.56 -32.40 -25.07
C GLY A 572 17.01 -33.84 -24.73
N SER A 573 18.25 -34.03 -24.27
CA SER A 573 18.80 -35.36 -23.98
C SER A 573 18.17 -36.06 -22.77
N PHE A 574 17.36 -35.35 -21.98
CA PHE A 574 16.50 -35.86 -20.91
C PHE A 574 15.03 -35.77 -21.31
N SER A 575 14.19 -36.66 -20.77
CA SER A 575 12.83 -36.89 -21.26
C SER A 575 12.00 -35.60 -21.39
N GLN A 576 11.64 -35.26 -22.62
CA GLN A 576 10.82 -34.10 -22.94
C GLN A 576 9.33 -34.46 -22.79
N GLY A 577 8.53 -33.56 -22.21
CA GLY A 577 7.07 -33.67 -22.26
C GLY A 577 6.53 -33.33 -23.66
N SER A 578 5.25 -33.60 -23.92
CA SER A 578 4.62 -33.23 -25.19
C SER A 578 4.69 -31.72 -25.45
N SER A 579 4.93 -31.37 -26.72
CA SER A 579 5.08 -30.01 -27.24
C SER A 579 6.16 -29.16 -26.53
N ALA A 580 7.18 -29.81 -25.94
CA ALA A 580 8.31 -29.15 -25.32
C ALA A 580 9.39 -28.81 -26.36
N ILE A 581 10.01 -27.64 -26.26
CA ILE A 581 10.97 -27.14 -27.27
C ILE A 581 12.33 -26.86 -26.61
N ALA A 582 13.40 -27.53 -27.05
CA ALA A 582 14.78 -27.33 -26.61
C ALA A 582 15.66 -26.87 -27.79
N LEU A 583 16.21 -25.65 -27.70
CA LEU A 583 17.07 -25.06 -28.73
C LEU A 583 18.43 -24.70 -28.13
N GLY A 584 19.50 -25.40 -28.56
CA GLY A 584 20.89 -25.07 -28.19
C GLY A 584 21.72 -26.24 -27.66
N LEU A 585 23.04 -26.03 -27.62
CA LEU A 585 24.03 -26.98 -27.12
C LEU A 585 23.79 -27.28 -25.63
N PHE A 586 23.61 -28.57 -25.29
CA PHE A 586 23.24 -29.03 -23.93
C PHE A 586 21.99 -28.34 -23.36
N CYS A 587 21.02 -27.95 -24.19
CA CYS A 587 19.77 -27.36 -23.70
C CYS A 587 18.91 -28.44 -23.01
N LEU A 588 18.77 -28.37 -21.68
CA LEU A 588 17.97 -29.31 -20.87
C LEU A 588 16.58 -28.76 -20.57
N LEU A 589 15.57 -29.61 -20.72
CA LEU A 589 14.30 -29.48 -20.01
C LEU A 589 14.17 -30.55 -18.93
N ALA A 590 13.65 -30.15 -17.77
CA ALA A 590 13.28 -31.08 -16.70
C ALA A 590 11.87 -31.63 -16.97
N PRO A 591 11.52 -32.83 -16.45
CA PRO A 591 10.19 -33.40 -16.61
C PRO A 591 9.09 -32.45 -16.05
N PRO A 592 7.90 -32.43 -16.68
CA PRO A 592 7.00 -31.29 -16.61
C PRO A 592 6.33 -31.13 -15.24
N LYS A 593 6.36 -29.89 -14.71
CA LYS A 593 5.33 -29.40 -13.79
C LYS A 593 4.26 -28.55 -14.49
N GLU A 594 4.55 -28.04 -15.69
CA GLU A 594 3.64 -27.19 -16.47
C GLU A 594 3.66 -27.61 -17.94
N LYS A 595 2.57 -27.30 -18.65
CA LYS A 595 2.38 -27.66 -20.07
C LYS A 595 3.22 -26.75 -20.97
N THR A 596 3.77 -27.31 -22.04
CA THR A 596 4.52 -26.63 -23.13
C THR A 596 5.69 -25.73 -22.71
N PRO A 597 6.72 -26.25 -22.02
CA PRO A 597 7.92 -25.47 -21.69
C PRO A 597 8.86 -25.31 -22.92
N ILE A 598 9.36 -24.09 -23.12
CA ILE A 598 10.32 -23.72 -24.16
C ILE A 598 11.64 -23.30 -23.51
N ALA A 599 12.75 -23.88 -23.94
CA ALA A 599 14.10 -23.54 -23.50
C ALA A 599 14.98 -23.19 -24.72
N ILE A 600 15.62 -22.01 -24.67
CA ILE A 600 16.47 -21.48 -25.75
C ILE A 600 17.79 -21.01 -25.14
N GLY A 601 18.91 -21.56 -25.62
CA GLY A 601 20.26 -21.16 -25.22
C GLY A 601 21.24 -22.34 -25.12
N ASN A 602 22.53 -22.02 -25.19
CA ASN A 602 23.60 -22.97 -24.95
C ASN A 602 23.89 -23.03 -23.43
N ARG A 603 23.97 -24.24 -22.86
CA ARG A 603 24.36 -24.43 -21.46
C ARG A 603 25.88 -24.61 -21.36
N SER A 604 26.56 -23.55 -20.98
CA SER A 604 27.95 -23.64 -20.49
C SER A 604 27.99 -24.43 -19.18
N TRP A 605 28.98 -25.30 -19.04
CA TRP A 605 29.27 -26.07 -17.82
C TRP A 605 30.26 -25.32 -16.93
#